data_AF-A0A6I9N6R0-F1
#
_entry.id   AF-A0A6I9N6R0-F1
#
_cell.length_a   1.000
_cell.length_b   1.000
_cell.length_c   1.000
_cell.angle_alpha   90.00
_cell.angle_beta   90.00
_cell.angle_gamma   90.00
#
_symmetry.space_group_name_H-M   'P 1'
#
loop_
_entity.id
_entity.type
_entity.pdbx_description
1 polymer ?
#
loop_
_entity_poly.entity_id
_entity_poly.type
_entity_poly.pdbx_seq_one_letter_code
_entity_poly.pdbx_strand_id
1 'polypeptide(L)'
;MAELEAGVVAEEALSETALNELMEQCEDQFTLLEKLQNEIILSEPDACENPQDQAVNRLMAAEAELKQWLSVEPKLLASNSEVLLKAGKEEMLKLCSELEMGLSCQEAKRDKLKETKELEQKWLEEKTQVLIAAKKHVEQRQIEKEKASEHSILLDTKTQIQKVNVYQERLMECLSDVLGKHIPLPQYESSTNKKKKKSNTQEFDKDMISLNEILE
;
A
#
# COMPACT_ATOMS: atom_id res chain seq x y z
N MET A 1 15.52 38.28 -2.56
CA MET A 1 16.59 38.96 -1.80
C MET A 1 17.68 37.92 -1.62
N ALA A 2 18.81 37.92 -2.32
CA ALA A 2 19.56 39.01 -2.89
C ALA A 2 19.79 38.84 -4.40
N GLU A 3 20.06 39.97 -5.05
CA GLU A 3 20.46 40.12 -6.44
C GLU A 3 21.69 39.24 -6.75
N LEU A 4 21.54 38.27 -7.64
CA LEU A 4 22.63 37.86 -8.52
C LEU A 4 22.43 38.69 -9.77
N GLU A 5 22.97 39.92 -9.74
CA GLU A 5 23.13 40.72 -10.95
C GLU A 5 23.75 39.82 -12.01
N ALA A 6 23.00 39.65 -13.10
CA ALA A 6 23.50 39.12 -14.33
C ALA A 6 24.71 39.96 -14.72
N GLY A 7 25.90 39.44 -14.42
CA GLY A 7 27.12 39.83 -15.07
C GLY A 7 26.94 39.52 -16.54
N VAL A 8 26.38 40.47 -17.28
CA VAL A 8 26.54 40.56 -18.72
C VAL A 8 28.03 40.80 -18.91
N VAL A 9 28.79 39.69 -18.91
CA VAL A 9 30.17 39.68 -19.35
C VAL A 9 30.07 40.06 -20.81
N ALA A 10 30.47 41.29 -21.12
CA ALA A 10 30.64 41.74 -22.49
C ALA A 10 31.45 40.67 -23.20
N GLU A 11 30.88 40.08 -24.26
CA GLU A 11 31.57 39.15 -25.14
C GLU A 11 32.78 39.90 -25.71
N GLU A 12 33.94 39.73 -25.09
CA GLU A 12 35.21 40.13 -25.69
C GLU A 12 35.36 39.29 -26.96
N ALA A 13 35.12 39.96 -28.09
CA ALA A 13 35.42 39.41 -29.40
C ALA A 13 36.91 39.06 -29.45
N LEU A 14 37.24 37.98 -30.15
CA LEU A 14 38.64 37.69 -30.42
C LEU A 14 39.26 38.89 -31.14
N SER A 15 40.52 39.19 -30.83
CA SER A 15 41.28 40.13 -31.64
C SER A 15 41.25 39.69 -33.10
N GLU A 16 41.19 40.66 -34.02
CA GLU A 16 41.13 40.40 -35.45
C GLU A 16 42.30 39.51 -35.91
N THR A 17 43.47 39.68 -35.29
CA THR A 17 44.65 38.84 -35.51
C THR A 17 44.44 37.39 -35.08
N ALA A 18 43.92 37.15 -33.86
CA ALA A 18 43.68 35.79 -33.37
C ALA A 18 42.57 35.08 -34.16
N LEU A 19 41.55 35.83 -34.59
CA LEU A 19 40.49 35.31 -35.44
C LEU A 19 41.02 34.89 -36.81
N ASN A 20 41.81 35.76 -37.46
CA ASN A 20 42.38 35.46 -38.78
C ASN A 20 43.35 34.27 -38.72
N GLU A 21 44.18 34.19 -37.68
CA GLU A 21 45.08 33.03 -37.46
C GLU A 21 44.30 31.72 -37.33
N LEU A 22 43.19 31.73 -36.57
CA LEU A 22 42.33 30.57 -36.42
C LEU A 22 41.67 30.18 -37.76
N MET A 23 41.20 31.18 -38.52
CA MET A 23 40.60 30.94 -39.83
C MET A 23 41.60 30.32 -40.81
N GLU A 24 42.85 30.80 -40.84
CA GLU A 24 43.92 30.22 -41.65
C GLU A 24 44.21 28.76 -41.26
N GLN A 25 44.32 28.48 -39.94
CA GLN A 25 44.49 27.10 -39.45
C GLN A 25 43.33 26.19 -39.85
N CYS A 26 42.09 26.69 -39.83
CA CYS A 26 40.93 25.96 -40.31
C CYS A 26 40.99 25.69 -41.82
N GLU A 27 41.34 26.68 -42.63
CA GLU A 27 41.49 26.50 -44.09
C GLU A 27 42.58 25.49 -44.44
N ASP A 28 43.69 25.48 -43.71
CA ASP A 28 44.74 24.46 -43.87
C ASP A 28 44.21 23.04 -43.61
N GLN A 29 43.42 22.85 -42.55
CA GLN A 29 42.79 21.55 -42.27
C GLN A 29 41.77 21.16 -43.34
N PHE A 30 40.94 22.10 -43.81
CA PHE A 30 39.98 21.83 -44.88
C PHE A 30 40.66 21.49 -46.20
N THR A 31 41.76 22.16 -46.53
CA THR A 31 42.57 21.87 -47.72
C THR A 31 43.18 20.47 -47.65
N LEU A 32 43.67 20.06 -46.47
CA LEU A 32 44.16 18.70 -46.26
C LEU A 32 43.02 17.68 -46.42
N LEU A 33 41.86 17.96 -45.84
CA LEU A 33 40.68 17.09 -45.95
C LEU A 33 40.23 16.94 -47.40
N GLU A 34 40.19 18.02 -48.16
CA GLU A 34 39.83 18.00 -49.59
C GLU A 34 40.82 17.16 -50.40
N LYS A 35 42.12 17.26 -50.14
CA LYS A 35 43.15 16.43 -50.79
C LYS A 35 42.93 14.94 -50.49
N LEU A 36 42.73 14.59 -49.21
CA LEU A 36 42.48 13.21 -48.81
C LEU A 36 41.18 12.67 -49.43
N GLN A 37 40.12 13.48 -49.46
CA GLN A 37 38.87 13.09 -50.09
C GLN A 37 39.04 12.82 -51.58
N ASN A 38 39.77 13.69 -52.29
CA ASN A 38 40.08 13.49 -53.70
C ASN A 38 40.92 12.23 -53.93
N GLU A 39 41.89 11.95 -53.05
CA GLU A 39 42.70 10.73 -53.10
C GLU A 39 41.85 9.47 -52.89
N ILE A 40 40.91 9.49 -51.93
CA ILE A 40 39.96 8.40 -51.70
C ILE A 40 39.07 8.17 -52.94
N ILE A 41 38.56 9.24 -53.54
CA ILE A 41 37.74 9.15 -54.76
C ILE A 41 38.55 8.55 -55.92
N LEU A 42 39.83 8.92 -56.06
CA LEU A 42 40.72 8.38 -57.09
C LEU A 42 41.15 6.93 -56.83
N SER A 43 41.06 6.47 -55.57
CA SER A 43 41.45 5.13 -55.14
C SER A 43 40.31 4.10 -55.28
N GLU A 44 39.48 4.22 -56.32
CA GLU A 44 38.34 3.31 -56.55
C GLU A 44 38.75 1.84 -56.39
N PRO A 45 37.96 1.03 -55.66
CA PRO A 45 38.29 -0.37 -55.45
C PRO A 45 38.13 -1.14 -56.77
N ASP A 46 39.20 -1.80 -57.21
CA ASP A 46 39.12 -2.81 -58.28
C ASP A 46 38.05 -3.84 -57.89
N ALA A 47 36.98 -3.92 -58.70
CA ALA A 47 35.75 -4.67 -58.41
C ALA A 47 35.91 -6.21 -58.55
N CYS A 48 37.08 -6.76 -58.21
CA CYS A 48 37.48 -8.12 -58.54
C CYS A 48 37.47 -9.11 -57.36
N GLU A 49 37.05 -8.71 -56.15
CA GLU A 49 37.02 -9.60 -54.98
C GLU A 49 35.60 -9.97 -54.52
N ASN A 50 35.49 -11.17 -53.94
CA ASN A 50 34.28 -11.69 -53.30
C ASN A 50 33.76 -10.68 -52.25
N PRO A 51 32.47 -10.29 -52.27
CA PRO A 51 31.92 -9.26 -51.39
C PRO A 51 32.08 -9.58 -49.89
N GLN A 52 32.10 -10.85 -49.50
CA GLN A 52 32.31 -11.24 -48.11
C GLN A 52 33.77 -11.02 -47.65
N ASP A 53 34.73 -11.36 -48.50
CA ASP A 53 36.16 -11.15 -48.22
C ASP A 53 36.51 -9.66 -48.23
N GLN A 54 35.91 -8.89 -49.14
CA GLN A 54 36.05 -7.43 -49.18
C GLN A 54 35.53 -6.76 -47.89
N ALA A 55 34.40 -7.21 -47.35
CA ALA A 55 33.85 -6.67 -46.11
C ALA A 55 34.76 -6.97 -44.90
N VAL A 56 35.30 -8.19 -44.82
CA VAL A 56 36.22 -8.59 -43.75
C VAL A 56 37.53 -7.79 -43.84
N ASN A 57 38.07 -7.59 -45.04
CA ASN A 57 39.28 -6.79 -45.26
C ASN A 57 39.07 -5.31 -44.87
N ARG A 58 37.93 -4.69 -45.24
CA ARG A 58 37.59 -3.32 -44.82
C ARG A 58 37.46 -3.19 -43.31
N LEU A 59 36.84 -4.17 -42.65
CA LEU A 59 36.69 -4.17 -41.19
C LEU A 59 38.07 -4.28 -40.49
N MET A 60 38.95 -5.16 -40.97
CA MET A 60 40.31 -5.26 -40.44
C MET A 60 41.12 -3.98 -40.67
N ALA A 61 40.98 -3.34 -41.84
CA ALA A 61 41.64 -2.06 -42.12
C ALA A 61 41.14 -0.95 -41.18
N ALA A 62 39.82 -0.82 -41.01
CA ALA A 62 39.23 0.16 -40.11
C ALA A 62 39.61 -0.08 -38.63
N GLU A 63 39.68 -1.34 -38.19
CA GLU A 63 40.16 -1.67 -36.84
C GLU A 63 41.65 -1.33 -36.66
N ALA A 64 42.47 -1.54 -37.70
CA ALA A 64 43.89 -1.19 -37.67
C ALA A 64 44.09 0.34 -37.62
N GLU A 65 43.36 1.09 -38.44
CA GLU A 65 43.34 2.56 -38.41
C GLU A 65 42.85 3.07 -37.06
N LEU A 66 41.77 2.51 -36.51
CA LEU A 66 41.27 2.91 -35.19
C LEU A 66 42.33 2.71 -34.10
N LYS A 67 43.00 1.55 -34.08
CA LYS A 67 44.11 1.28 -33.14
C LYS A 67 45.25 2.27 -33.31
N GLN A 68 45.58 2.62 -34.55
CA GLN A 68 46.58 3.63 -34.84
C GLN A 68 46.15 5.00 -34.27
N TRP A 69 44.94 5.47 -34.58
CA TRP A 69 44.44 6.76 -34.11
C TRP A 69 44.33 6.85 -32.59
N LEU A 70 43.98 5.76 -31.91
CA LEU A 70 43.98 5.70 -30.44
C LEU A 70 45.37 5.86 -29.82
N SER A 71 46.44 5.53 -30.56
CA SER A 71 47.82 5.70 -30.11
C SER A 71 48.44 7.06 -30.46
N VAL A 72 47.79 7.83 -31.34
CA VAL A 72 48.27 9.14 -31.79
C VAL A 72 47.67 10.23 -30.91
N GLU A 73 48.53 11.06 -30.33
CA GLU A 73 48.07 12.23 -29.59
C GLU A 73 47.48 13.26 -30.56
N PRO A 74 46.22 13.70 -30.36
CA PRO A 74 45.61 14.71 -31.22
C PRO A 74 46.39 16.02 -31.12
N LYS A 75 46.74 16.59 -32.27
CA LYS A 75 47.31 17.94 -32.30
C LYS A 75 46.21 18.95 -32.02
N LEU A 76 46.50 19.91 -31.14
CA LEU A 76 45.60 21.05 -30.92
C LEU A 76 45.47 21.83 -32.23
N LEU A 77 44.23 22.14 -32.60
CA LEU A 77 43.93 22.94 -33.79
C LEU A 77 44.51 24.35 -33.63
N ALA A 78 44.25 25.00 -32.49
CA ALA A 78 44.73 26.33 -32.17
C ALA A 78 45.77 26.30 -31.04
N SER A 79 46.88 26.99 -31.24
CA SER A 79 47.90 27.24 -30.20
C SER A 79 47.82 28.66 -29.63
N ASN A 80 47.00 29.53 -30.24
CA ASN A 80 46.79 30.90 -29.82
C ASN A 80 46.11 30.94 -28.45
N SER A 81 46.74 31.60 -27.47
CA SER A 81 46.25 31.65 -26.10
C SER A 81 44.90 32.37 -25.94
N GLU A 82 44.61 33.33 -26.81
CA GLU A 82 43.36 34.09 -26.77
C GLU A 82 42.18 33.21 -27.22
N VAL A 83 42.37 32.45 -28.32
CA VAL A 83 41.40 31.47 -28.82
C VAL A 83 41.11 30.40 -27.76
N LEU A 84 42.16 29.82 -27.18
CA LEU A 84 42.03 28.79 -26.14
C LEU A 84 41.34 29.33 -24.88
N LEU A 85 41.66 30.55 -24.45
CA LEU A 85 41.03 31.17 -23.30
C LEU A 85 39.54 31.42 -23.54
N LYS A 86 39.17 31.92 -24.73
CA LYS A 86 37.77 32.18 -25.06
C LYS A 86 36.96 30.87 -25.15
N ALA A 87 37.46 29.88 -25.88
CA ALA A 87 36.82 28.56 -25.96
C ALA A 87 36.69 27.90 -24.58
N GLY A 88 37.74 27.99 -23.74
CA GLY A 88 37.70 27.47 -22.38
C GLY A 88 36.68 28.18 -21.49
N LYS A 89 36.54 29.51 -21.60
CA LYS A 89 35.49 30.27 -20.89
C LYS A 89 34.09 29.85 -21.34
N GLU A 90 33.87 29.71 -22.64
CA GLU A 90 32.59 29.31 -23.20
C GLU A 90 32.18 27.91 -22.75
N GLU A 91 33.08 26.92 -22.87
CA GLU A 91 32.83 25.56 -22.41
C GLU A 91 32.61 25.49 -20.89
N MET A 92 33.34 26.30 -20.10
CA MET A 92 33.12 26.36 -18.65
C MET A 92 31.74 26.92 -18.31
N LEU A 93 31.31 28.00 -18.98
CA LEU A 93 29.98 28.58 -18.79
C LEU A 93 28.87 27.60 -19.17
N LYS A 94 29.04 26.90 -20.29
CA LYS A 94 28.11 25.84 -20.72
C LYS A 94 28.03 24.72 -19.68
N LEU A 95 29.17 24.24 -19.19
CA LEU A 95 29.21 23.22 -18.14
C LEU A 95 28.53 23.71 -16.86
N CYS A 96 28.76 24.95 -16.44
CA CYS A 96 28.07 25.54 -15.30
C CYS A 96 26.55 25.53 -15.49
N SER A 97 26.06 25.97 -16.65
CA SER A 97 24.63 25.97 -16.97
C SER A 97 24.03 24.55 -16.97
N GLU A 98 24.74 23.57 -17.51
CA GLU A 98 24.30 22.17 -17.53
C GLU A 98 24.26 21.56 -16.12
N LEU A 99 25.27 21.86 -15.29
CA LEU A 99 25.32 21.43 -13.89
C LEU A 99 24.21 22.08 -13.05
N GLU A 100 23.94 23.37 -13.22
CA GLU A 100 22.84 24.07 -12.55
C GLU A 100 21.48 23.46 -12.92
N MET A 101 21.27 23.17 -14.20
CA MET A 101 20.05 22.50 -14.67
C MET A 101 19.92 21.09 -14.08
N GLY A 102 21.02 20.32 -14.06
CA GLY A 102 21.09 19.01 -13.43
C GLY A 102 20.76 19.05 -11.94
N LEU A 103 21.34 20.00 -11.20
CA LEU A 103 21.08 20.22 -9.78
C LEU A 103 19.62 20.56 -9.53
N SER A 104 19.05 21.51 -10.27
CA SER A 104 17.64 21.92 -10.16
C SER A 104 16.69 20.74 -10.36
N CYS A 105 16.95 19.87 -11.33
CA CYS A 105 16.18 18.65 -11.55
C CYS A 105 16.24 17.69 -10.34
N GLN A 106 17.43 17.50 -9.76
CA GLN A 106 17.58 16.66 -8.56
C GLN A 106 16.89 17.26 -7.34
N GLU A 107 16.96 18.58 -7.16
CA GLU A 107 16.28 19.28 -6.07
C GLU A 107 14.77 19.17 -6.19
N ALA A 108 14.20 19.41 -7.37
CA ALA A 108 12.77 19.24 -7.62
C ALA A 108 12.30 17.80 -7.33
N LYS A 109 13.10 16.80 -7.73
CA LYS A 109 12.82 15.38 -7.44
C LYS A 109 12.87 15.10 -5.94
N ARG A 110 13.88 15.60 -5.22
CA ARG A 110 14.02 15.46 -3.78
C ARG A 110 12.82 16.06 -3.05
N ASP A 111 12.41 17.27 -3.43
CA ASP A 111 11.33 17.98 -2.77
C ASP A 111 9.99 17.27 -2.98
N LYS A 112 9.72 16.79 -4.20
CA LYS A 112 8.55 15.96 -4.50
C LYS A 112 8.51 14.65 -3.69
N LEU A 113 9.66 14.00 -3.53
CA LEU A 113 9.77 12.78 -2.72
C LEU A 113 9.53 13.07 -1.24
N LYS A 114 10.02 14.22 -0.74
CA LYS A 114 9.80 14.65 0.63
C LYS A 114 8.31 14.91 0.88
N GLU A 115 7.63 15.63 -0.01
CA GLU A 115 6.19 15.88 0.06
C GLU A 115 5.39 14.56 0.03
N THR A 116 5.71 13.68 -0.91
CA THR A 116 5.07 12.36 -1.02
C THR A 116 5.22 11.56 0.27
N LYS A 117 6.43 11.53 0.84
CA LYS A 117 6.70 10.84 2.10
C LYS A 117 5.86 11.42 3.25
N GLU A 118 5.75 12.74 3.36
CA GLU A 118 4.95 13.39 4.41
C GLU A 118 3.45 13.03 4.28
N LEU A 119 2.92 13.01 3.05
CA LEU A 119 1.54 12.60 2.77
C LEU A 119 1.30 11.12 3.09
N GLU A 120 2.21 10.23 2.69
CA GLU A 120 2.13 8.80 2.98
C GLU A 120 2.18 8.53 4.49
N GLN A 121 3.05 9.24 5.22
CA GLN A 121 3.16 9.13 6.67
C GLN A 121 1.84 9.51 7.35
N LYS A 122 1.23 10.63 6.94
CA LYS A 122 -0.08 11.08 7.45
C LYS A 122 -1.18 10.07 7.13
N TRP A 123 -1.21 9.57 5.89
CA TRP A 123 -2.17 8.56 5.48
C TRP A 123 -2.04 7.25 6.29
N LEU A 124 -0.82 6.82 6.57
CA LEU A 124 -0.55 5.66 7.42
C LEU A 124 -1.07 5.87 8.85
N GLU A 125 -0.85 7.05 9.42
CA GLU A 125 -1.37 7.40 10.74
C GLU A 125 -2.91 7.35 10.77
N GLU A 126 -3.56 7.98 9.80
CA GLU A 126 -5.02 7.95 9.66
C GLU A 126 -5.56 6.53 9.51
N LYS A 127 -4.93 5.70 8.66
CA LYS A 127 -5.30 4.29 8.49
C LYS A 127 -5.14 3.48 9.77
N THR A 128 -4.09 3.76 10.54
CA THR A 128 -3.85 3.10 11.83
C THR A 128 -4.94 3.47 12.83
N GLN A 129 -5.33 4.75 12.91
CA GLN A 129 -6.42 5.19 13.77
C GLN A 129 -7.75 4.54 13.39
N VAL A 130 -8.09 4.48 12.11
CA VAL A 130 -9.29 3.81 11.62
C VAL A 130 -9.27 2.31 11.97
N LEU A 131 -8.12 1.64 11.82
CA LEU A 131 -7.98 0.23 12.17
C LEU A 131 -8.19 0.00 13.67
N ILE A 132 -7.62 0.85 14.53
CA ILE A 132 -7.81 0.78 15.99
C ILE A 132 -9.28 0.96 16.34
N ALA A 133 -9.94 1.99 15.77
CA ALA A 133 -11.36 2.23 16.00
C ALA A 133 -12.23 1.05 15.54
N ALA A 134 -11.95 0.48 14.37
CA ALA A 134 -12.65 -0.68 13.84
C ALA A 134 -12.46 -1.92 14.73
N LYS A 135 -11.23 -2.20 15.18
CA LYS A 135 -10.95 -3.29 16.13
C LYS A 135 -11.75 -3.15 17.42
N LYS A 136 -11.74 -1.95 18.02
CA LYS A 136 -12.53 -1.63 19.22
C LYS A 136 -14.03 -1.86 18.98
N HIS A 137 -14.55 -1.45 17.82
CA HIS A 137 -15.95 -1.69 17.47
C HIS A 137 -16.27 -3.19 17.33
N VAL A 138 -15.39 -3.98 16.73
CA VAL A 138 -15.56 -5.43 16.60
C VAL A 138 -15.53 -6.11 17.98
N GLU A 139 -14.59 -5.75 18.85
CA GLU A 139 -14.51 -6.27 20.22
C GLU A 139 -15.78 -5.95 21.02
N GLN A 140 -16.24 -4.70 20.96
CA GLN A 140 -17.48 -4.28 21.62
C GLN A 140 -18.69 -5.08 21.11
N ARG A 141 -18.81 -5.26 19.80
CA ARG A 141 -19.88 -6.05 19.18
C ARG A 141 -19.81 -7.52 19.57
N GLN A 142 -18.62 -8.07 19.74
CA GLN A 142 -18.42 -9.45 20.19
C GLN A 142 -18.90 -9.62 21.64
N ILE A 143 -18.55 -8.70 22.54
CA ILE A 143 -19.04 -8.70 23.92
C ILE A 143 -20.57 -8.59 23.97
N GLU A 144 -21.16 -7.68 23.18
CA GLU A 144 -22.62 -7.54 23.07
C GLU A 144 -23.28 -8.82 22.57
N LYS A 145 -22.71 -9.47 21.55
CA LYS A 145 -23.18 -10.74 21.01
C LYS A 145 -23.11 -11.86 22.06
N GLU A 146 -22.03 -11.94 22.82
CA GLU A 146 -21.88 -12.94 23.89
C GLU A 146 -22.92 -12.73 25.00
N LYS A 147 -23.12 -11.48 25.42
CA LYS A 147 -24.16 -11.12 26.41
C LYS A 147 -25.57 -11.42 25.91
N ALA A 148 -25.84 -11.14 24.63
CA ALA A 148 -27.12 -11.41 23.99
C ALA A 148 -27.25 -12.86 23.45
N SER A 149 -26.26 -13.72 23.71
CA SER A 149 -26.28 -15.10 23.24
C SER A 149 -27.45 -15.84 23.86
N GLU A 150 -28.14 -16.64 23.05
CA GLU A 150 -29.26 -17.49 23.47
C GLU A 150 -28.90 -18.31 24.70
N HIS A 151 -27.66 -18.83 24.77
CA HIS A 151 -27.20 -19.59 25.93
C HIS A 151 -27.18 -18.75 27.22
N SER A 152 -26.71 -17.50 27.16
CA SER A 152 -26.69 -16.58 28.31
C SER A 152 -28.11 -16.22 28.75
N ILE A 153 -29.00 -15.93 27.79
CA ILE A 153 -30.41 -15.60 28.06
C ILE A 153 -31.16 -16.81 28.65
N LEU A 154 -30.91 -18.02 28.14
CA LEU A 154 -31.50 -19.25 28.64
C LEU A 154 -31.05 -19.56 30.07
N LEU A 155 -29.76 -19.36 30.40
CA LEU A 155 -29.27 -19.52 31.76
C LEU A 155 -29.96 -18.55 32.74
N ASP A 156 -30.06 -17.27 32.38
CA ASP A 156 -30.74 -16.27 33.21
C ASP A 156 -32.24 -16.62 33.40
N THR A 157 -32.91 -17.01 32.32
CA THR A 157 -34.32 -17.47 32.36
C THR A 157 -34.49 -18.69 33.27
N LYS A 158 -33.59 -19.68 33.16
CA LYS A 158 -33.59 -20.87 34.03
C LYS A 158 -33.45 -20.47 35.50
N THR A 159 -32.56 -19.54 35.82
CA THR A 159 -32.40 -19.03 37.19
C THR A 159 -33.65 -18.32 37.69
N GLN A 160 -34.34 -17.54 36.84
CA GLN A 160 -35.61 -16.91 37.21
C GLN A 160 -36.72 -17.94 37.48
N ILE A 161 -36.85 -18.96 36.63
CA ILE A 161 -37.80 -20.06 36.84
C ILE A 161 -37.53 -20.77 38.18
N GLN A 162 -36.27 -21.05 38.50
CA GLN A 162 -35.90 -21.66 39.78
C GLN A 162 -36.33 -20.81 40.98
N LYS A 163 -36.16 -19.48 40.91
CA LYS A 163 -36.63 -18.57 41.98
C LYS A 163 -38.14 -18.61 42.15
N VAL A 164 -38.90 -18.64 41.05
CA VAL A 164 -40.37 -18.75 41.10
C VAL A 164 -40.80 -20.07 41.71
N ASN A 165 -40.15 -21.18 41.36
CA ASN A 165 -40.46 -22.50 41.93
C ASN A 165 -40.23 -22.51 43.46
N VAL A 166 -39.10 -21.98 43.93
CA VAL A 166 -38.81 -21.90 45.37
C VAL A 166 -39.86 -21.04 46.09
N TYR A 167 -40.28 -19.93 45.49
CA TYR A 167 -41.35 -19.09 46.05
C TYR A 167 -42.69 -19.83 46.08
N GLN A 168 -43.04 -20.55 45.02
CA GLN A 168 -44.25 -21.36 44.95
C GLN A 168 -44.24 -22.48 45.99
N GLU A 169 -43.14 -23.22 46.14
CA GLU A 169 -42.98 -24.26 47.16
C GLU A 169 -43.23 -23.69 48.56
N ARG A 170 -42.60 -22.54 48.86
CA ARG A 170 -42.79 -21.85 50.14
C ARG A 170 -44.24 -21.38 50.34
N LEU A 171 -44.90 -20.89 49.29
CA LEU A 171 -46.29 -20.49 49.34
C LEU A 171 -47.21 -21.69 49.62
N MET A 172 -46.96 -22.81 48.95
CA MET A 172 -47.71 -24.06 49.14
C MET A 172 -47.49 -24.65 50.53
N GLU A 173 -46.27 -24.58 51.06
CA GLU A 173 -45.95 -24.94 52.45
C GLU A 173 -46.75 -24.06 53.43
N CYS A 174 -46.72 -22.74 53.26
CA CYS A 174 -47.50 -21.80 54.09
C CYS A 174 -49.00 -22.08 54.01
N LEU A 175 -49.54 -22.36 52.81
CA LEU A 175 -50.94 -22.69 52.62
C LEU A 175 -51.30 -24.01 53.32
N SER A 176 -50.45 -25.03 53.20
CA SER A 176 -50.64 -26.33 53.87
C SER A 176 -50.68 -26.17 55.38
N ASP A 177 -49.78 -25.36 55.95
CA ASP A 177 -49.76 -25.03 57.37
C ASP A 177 -51.04 -24.33 57.83
N VAL A 178 -51.58 -23.41 57.03
CA VAL A 178 -52.84 -22.71 57.32
C VAL A 178 -54.02 -23.69 57.24
N LEU A 179 -54.12 -24.48 56.18
CA LEU A 179 -55.21 -25.44 55.99
C LEU A 179 -55.20 -26.52 57.08
N GLY A 180 -54.03 -27.05 57.45
CA GLY A 180 -53.90 -28.04 58.53
C GLY A 180 -54.30 -27.51 59.91
N LYS A 181 -54.16 -26.20 60.16
CA LYS A 181 -54.59 -25.56 61.42
C LYS A 181 -56.09 -25.25 61.46
N HIS A 182 -56.72 -25.02 60.30
CA HIS A 182 -58.07 -24.44 60.23
C HIS A 182 -59.12 -25.33 59.55
N ILE A 183 -58.74 -26.44 58.91
CA ILE A 183 -59.67 -27.36 58.21
C ILE A 183 -59.46 -28.80 58.71
N PRO A 184 -60.49 -29.47 59.27
CA PRO A 184 -60.38 -30.87 59.70
C PRO A 184 -60.26 -31.82 58.49
N LEU A 185 -59.33 -32.78 58.57
CA LEU A 185 -59.21 -33.87 57.57
C LEU A 185 -60.41 -34.84 57.66
N PRO A 186 -61.04 -35.24 56.55
CA PRO A 186 -62.07 -36.27 56.55
C PRO A 186 -61.48 -37.63 57.00
N GLN A 187 -62.05 -38.23 58.05
CA GLN A 187 -61.68 -39.58 58.49
C GLN A 187 -62.27 -40.63 57.55
N TYR A 188 -61.42 -41.34 56.80
CA TYR A 188 -61.81 -42.57 56.10
C TYR A 188 -61.48 -43.77 56.99
N GLU A 189 -62.49 -44.31 57.67
CA GLU A 189 -62.33 -45.53 58.49
C GLU A 189 -62.16 -46.77 57.60
N SER A 190 -61.01 -47.43 57.76
CA SER A 190 -60.73 -48.76 57.24
C SER A 190 -61.19 -49.82 58.24
N SER A 191 -62.10 -50.72 57.86
CA SER A 191 -62.44 -51.90 58.67
C SER A 191 -62.45 -53.20 57.87
N THR A 192 -61.57 -54.11 58.29
CA THR A 192 -61.42 -55.51 57.88
C THR A 192 -62.53 -56.42 58.42
N ASN A 193 -63.15 -57.27 57.59
CA ASN A 193 -63.46 -58.72 57.81
C ASN A 193 -64.76 -59.27 57.16
N LYS A 194 -64.58 -60.35 56.37
CA LYS A 194 -65.42 -61.58 56.22
C LYS A 194 -66.91 -61.52 55.77
N LYS A 195 -67.12 -62.03 54.53
CA LYS A 195 -68.17 -62.96 54.03
C LYS A 195 -69.68 -62.70 54.30
N LYS A 196 -70.41 -62.66 53.16
CA LYS A 196 -71.83 -63.03 52.85
C LYS A 196 -72.89 -61.92 52.76
N LYS A 197 -73.09 -61.45 51.50
CA LYS A 197 -74.33 -61.47 50.70
C LYS A 197 -75.66 -61.09 51.39
N LYS A 198 -76.12 -59.85 51.15
CA LYS A 198 -77.36 -59.56 50.40
C LYS A 198 -77.51 -58.05 50.15
N SER A 199 -78.07 -57.74 48.99
CA SER A 199 -78.38 -56.42 48.42
C SER A 199 -79.14 -55.50 49.36
N ASN A 200 -78.77 -54.21 49.39
CA ASN A 200 -79.77 -53.15 49.35
C ASN A 200 -79.19 -51.87 48.73
N THR A 201 -79.87 -51.42 47.68
CA THR A 201 -79.67 -50.18 46.94
C THR A 201 -80.12 -49.00 47.80
N GLN A 202 -79.27 -48.01 48.07
CA GLN A 202 -79.75 -46.65 48.35
C GLN A 202 -78.66 -45.57 48.14
N GLU A 203 -78.91 -44.75 47.12
CA GLU A 203 -78.52 -43.35 46.86
C GLU A 203 -77.36 -42.70 47.67
N PHE A 204 -76.24 -42.47 46.98
CA PHE A 204 -75.44 -41.24 47.12
C PHE A 204 -74.97 -40.82 45.72
N ASP A 205 -75.95 -40.41 44.91
CA ASP A 205 -75.74 -39.68 43.67
C ASP A 205 -76.44 -38.33 43.82
N LYS A 206 -75.67 -37.32 44.22
CA LYS A 206 -75.87 -35.92 43.86
C LYS A 206 -74.73 -35.07 44.41
N ASP A 207 -74.04 -34.42 43.49
CA ASP A 207 -73.08 -33.32 43.66
C ASP A 207 -71.62 -33.70 43.89
N MET A 208 -71.06 -34.54 43.02
CA MET A 208 -69.62 -34.51 42.75
C MET A 208 -69.36 -34.03 41.32
N ILE A 209 -68.86 -32.79 41.22
CA ILE A 209 -68.38 -32.19 39.97
C ILE A 209 -67.03 -32.84 39.63
N SER A 210 -66.81 -33.16 38.36
CA SER A 210 -65.57 -33.80 37.91
C SER A 210 -64.37 -32.87 38.08
N LEU A 211 -63.22 -33.39 38.52
CA LEU A 211 -61.99 -32.59 38.66
C LEU A 211 -61.56 -31.95 37.32
N ASN A 212 -61.97 -32.54 36.20
CA ASN A 212 -61.70 -32.03 34.86
C ASN A 212 -62.56 -30.80 34.50
N GLU A 213 -63.70 -30.59 35.17
CA GLU A 213 -64.58 -29.41 35.04
C GLU A 213 -64.09 -28.23 35.90
N ILE A 214 -63.24 -28.48 36.90
CA ILE A 214 -62.72 -27.44 37.81
C ILE A 214 -61.40 -26.84 37.28
N LEU A 215 -60.70 -27.56 36.42
CA LEU A 215 -59.37 -27.20 35.90
C LEU A 215 -59.40 -26.59 34.49
N GLU A 216 -60.59 -26.50 33.87
CA GLU A 216 -60.86 -25.74 32.64
C GLU A 216 -61.27 -24.30 32.99
#